data_AF-A0A1C0A6J3-F1
#
_entry.id   AF-A0A1C0A6J3-F1
#
_cell.length_a   1.000
_cell.length_b   1.000
_cell.length_c   1.000
_cell.angle_alpha   90.00
_cell.angle_beta   90.00
_cell.angle_gamma   90.00
#
_symmetry.space_group_name_H-M   'P 1'
#
loop_
_entity.id
_entity.type
_entity.pdbx_description
1 polymer ?
#
loop_
_entity_poly.entity_id
_entity_poly.type
_entity_poly.pdbx_seq_one_letter_code
_entity_poly.pdbx_strand_id
1 'polypeptide(L)'
;MEKYNIRRKKSKSPSKTIKLRRLVLIVVLFCFFAILYNFYQGNQEKKIMEAKVLALKDEISQLKTSKEELENQIKHINSKDFIEKIAREELGLVRKGEILYIIVDE
;
A
#
# COMPACT_ATOMS: atom_id res chain seq x y z
N MET A 1 -89.51 5.06 -19.54
CA MET A 1 -88.17 4.47 -19.79
C MET A 1 -87.21 5.60 -20.13
N GLU A 2 -86.77 6.32 -19.11
CA GLU A 2 -85.91 7.50 -19.26
C GLU A 2 -84.45 7.03 -19.19
N LYS A 3 -83.72 7.19 -20.30
CA LYS A 3 -82.35 6.68 -20.43
C LYS A 3 -81.38 7.60 -19.68
N TYR A 4 -80.88 7.15 -18.53
CA TYR A 4 -79.77 7.80 -17.84
C TYR A 4 -78.50 7.75 -18.70
N ASN A 5 -78.14 8.89 -19.29
CA ASN A 5 -76.88 9.08 -19.99
C ASN A 5 -75.76 9.32 -18.97
N ILE A 6 -75.06 8.24 -18.57
CA ILE A 6 -73.86 8.34 -17.73
C ILE A 6 -72.72 8.89 -18.60
N ARG A 7 -72.49 10.20 -18.51
CA ARG A 7 -71.39 10.89 -19.18
C ARG A 7 -70.07 10.42 -18.55
N ARG A 8 -69.38 9.45 -19.18
CA ARG A 8 -68.04 9.00 -18.76
C ARG A 8 -67.08 10.18 -18.74
N LYS A 9 -66.61 10.57 -17.54
CA LYS A 9 -65.62 11.62 -17.31
C LYS A 9 -64.27 11.14 -17.88
N LYS A 10 -63.84 11.68 -19.03
CA LYS A 10 -62.50 11.42 -19.60
C LYS A 10 -61.45 11.78 -18.53
N SER A 11 -60.65 10.80 -18.11
CA SER A 11 -59.52 11.04 -17.23
C SER A 11 -58.54 11.99 -17.94
N LYS A 12 -58.23 13.12 -17.29
CA LYS A 12 -57.26 14.08 -17.83
C LYS A 12 -55.89 13.41 -17.77
N SER A 13 -55.32 13.09 -18.94
CA SER A 13 -53.94 12.59 -18.99
C SER A 13 -53.02 13.68 -18.42
N PRO A 14 -51.99 13.30 -17.63
CA PRO A 14 -51.10 14.31 -17.05
C PRO A 14 -50.43 15.06 -18.19
N SER A 15 -50.45 16.40 -18.11
CA SER A 15 -49.89 17.28 -19.13
C SER A 15 -48.43 16.90 -19.40
N LYS A 16 -48.01 17.00 -20.67
CA LYS A 16 -46.68 16.59 -21.12
C LYS A 16 -45.55 17.21 -20.27
N THR A 17 -45.77 18.39 -19.71
CA THR A 17 -44.86 19.12 -18.81
C THR A 17 -44.63 18.42 -17.46
N ILE A 18 -45.65 17.79 -16.87
CA ILE A 18 -45.52 17.06 -15.59
C ILE A 18 -44.72 15.76 -15.79
N LYS A 19 -44.94 15.08 -16.93
CA LYS A 19 -44.18 13.87 -17.29
C LYS A 19 -42.70 14.19 -17.52
N LEU A 20 -42.41 15.30 -18.21
CA LEU A 20 -41.03 15.75 -18.45
C LEU A 20 -40.31 16.13 -17.14
N ARG A 21 -40.99 16.85 -16.23
CA ARG A 21 -40.42 17.22 -14.92
C ARG A 21 -40.10 16.00 -14.04
N ARG A 22 -40.94 14.97 -14.08
CA ARG A 22 -40.66 13.69 -13.38
C ARG A 22 -39.46 12.96 -13.99
N LEU A 23 -39.35 12.95 -15.32
CA LEU A 23 -38.23 12.31 -16.01
C LEU A 23 -36.91 13.01 -15.66
N VAL A 24 -36.89 14.35 -15.65
CA VAL A 24 -35.72 15.14 -15.23
C VAL A 24 -35.34 14.83 -13.78
N LEU A 25 -36.31 14.75 -12.86
CA LEU A 25 -36.04 14.38 -11.46
C LEU A 25 -35.44 12.98 -11.31
N ILE A 26 -35.91 12.00 -12.09
CA ILE A 26 -35.36 10.64 -12.08
C ILE A 26 -33.91 10.64 -12.59
N VAL A 27 -33.62 11.38 -13.66
CA VAL A 27 -32.25 11.50 -14.20
C VAL A 27 -31.32 12.17 -13.19
N VAL A 28 -31.76 13.25 -12.53
CA VAL A 28 -30.97 13.93 -11.50
C VAL A 28 -30.69 13.01 -10.31
N LEU A 29 -31.69 12.27 -9.84
CA LEU A 29 -31.51 11.27 -8.77
C LEU A 29 -30.53 10.18 -9.19
N PHE A 30 -30.65 9.67 -10.41
CA PHE A 30 -29.74 8.65 -10.93
C PHE A 30 -28.30 9.16 -11.01
N CYS A 31 -28.07 10.37 -11.52
CA CYS A 31 -26.76 11.02 -11.51
C CYS A 31 -26.21 11.19 -10.08
N PHE A 32 -27.05 11.60 -9.13
CA PHE A 32 -26.66 11.74 -7.73
C PHE A 32 -26.22 10.40 -7.12
N PHE A 33 -26.99 9.33 -7.34
CA PHE A 33 -26.62 7.98 -6.89
C PHE A 33 -25.34 7.48 -7.57
N ALA A 34 -25.15 7.75 -8.86
CA ALA A 34 -23.92 7.38 -9.57
C ALA A 34 -22.68 8.08 -9.00
N ILE A 35 -22.80 9.37 -8.64
CA ILE A 35 -21.70 10.13 -8.01
C ILE A 35 -21.37 9.54 -6.63
N LEU A 36 -22.38 9.26 -5.80
CA LEU A 36 -22.19 8.66 -4.48
C LEU A 36 -21.53 7.27 -4.57
N TYR A 37 -21.96 6.45 -5.54
CA TYR A 37 -21.41 5.12 -5.75
C TYR A 37 -19.92 5.17 -6.18
N ASN A 38 -19.57 6.06 -7.11
CA ASN A 38 -18.18 6.28 -7.51
C ASN A 38 -17.31 6.80 -6.37
N PHE A 39 -17.85 7.70 -5.53
CA PHE A 39 -17.15 8.23 -4.36
C PHE A 39 -16.84 7.14 -3.32
N TYR A 40 -17.76 6.18 -3.14
CA TYR A 40 -17.56 5.06 -2.21
C TYR A 40 -16.48 4.09 -2.71
N GLN A 41 -16.49 3.74 -4.00
CA GLN A 41 -15.47 2.87 -4.62
C GLN A 41 -14.07 3.51 -4.61
N GLY A 42 -13.97 4.80 -4.97
CA GLY A 42 -12.68 5.48 -5.14
C GLY A 42 -11.86 5.65 -3.85
N ASN A 43 -12.47 5.55 -2.68
CA ASN A 43 -11.76 5.67 -1.40
C ASN A 43 -11.10 4.36 -0.94
N GLN A 44 -11.59 3.21 -1.39
CA GLN A 44 -11.04 1.91 -0.97
C GLN A 44 -9.72 1.60 -1.68
N GLU A 45 -9.63 1.89 -2.97
CA GLU A 45 -8.39 1.69 -3.73
C GLU A 45 -7.26 2.58 -3.23
N LYS A 46 -7.57 3.84 -2.88
CA LYS A 46 -6.56 4.78 -2.35
C LYS A 46 -5.95 4.29 -1.04
N LYS A 47 -6.76 3.81 -0.09
CA LYS A 47 -6.27 3.27 1.19
C LYS A 47 -5.36 2.06 1.01
N ILE A 48 -5.71 1.16 0.10
CA ILE A 48 -4.89 -0.03 -0.19
C ILE A 48 -3.55 0.40 -0.82
N MET A 49 -3.57 1.35 -1.74
CA MET A 49 -2.35 1.86 -2.36
C MET A 49 -1.46 2.62 -1.36
N GLU A 50 -2.04 3.42 -0.47
CA GLU A 50 -1.32 4.10 0.60
C GLU A 50 -0.65 3.11 1.56
N ALA A 51 -1.36 2.05 1.96
CA ALA A 51 -0.80 1.00 2.81
C ALA A 51 0.38 0.28 2.11
N LYS A 52 0.26 -0.02 0.81
CA LYS A 52 1.35 -0.61 0.03
C LYS A 52 2.56 0.32 -0.05
N VAL A 53 2.34 1.62 -0.27
CA VAL A 53 3.42 2.61 -0.30
C VAL A 53 4.15 2.70 1.04
N LEU A 54 3.41 2.67 2.16
CA LEU A 54 4.01 2.67 3.49
C LEU A 54 4.84 1.40 3.74
N ALA A 55 4.32 0.22 3.41
CA ALA A 55 5.04 -1.04 3.56
C ALA A 55 6.34 -1.06 2.74
N LEU A 56 6.28 -0.65 1.46
CA LEU A 56 7.46 -0.57 0.60
C LEU A 56 8.50 0.43 1.10
N LYS A 57 8.06 1.56 1.69
CA LYS A 57 8.98 2.54 2.28
C LYS A 57 9.70 1.97 3.50
N ASP A 58 8.99 1.22 4.34
CA ASP A 58 9.59 0.56 5.50
C ASP A 58 10.62 -0.49 5.06
N GLU A 59 10.28 -1.32 4.09
CA GLU A 59 11.18 -2.32 3.50
C GLU A 59 12.45 -1.67 2.92
N ILE A 60 12.32 -0.57 2.19
CA ILE A 60 13.47 0.20 1.69
C ILE A 60 14.34 0.73 2.84
N SER A 61 13.73 1.19 3.93
CA SER A 61 14.46 1.69 5.10
C SER A 61 15.25 0.58 5.79
N GLN A 62 14.63 -0.59 5.97
CA GLN A 62 15.29 -1.76 6.55
C GLN A 62 16.46 -2.22 5.66
N LEU A 63 16.24 -2.38 4.36
CA LEU A 63 17.27 -2.76 3.40
C LEU A 63 18.45 -1.77 3.37
N LYS A 64 18.18 -0.47 3.46
CA LYS A 64 19.26 0.54 3.55
C LYS A 64 20.08 0.39 4.82
N THR A 65 19.43 0.15 5.95
CA THR A 65 20.10 -0.05 7.23
C THR A 65 20.99 -1.30 7.18
N SER A 66 20.44 -2.43 6.72
CA SER A 66 21.22 -3.66 6.56
C SER A 66 22.38 -3.50 5.57
N LYS A 67 22.19 -2.73 4.49
CA LYS A 67 23.27 -2.42 3.55
C LYS A 67 24.39 -1.63 4.23
N GLU A 68 24.06 -0.61 5.00
CA GLU A 68 25.05 0.20 5.73
C GLU A 68 25.82 -0.64 6.77
N GLU A 69 25.12 -1.50 7.50
CA GLU A 69 25.74 -2.46 8.44
C GLU A 69 26.71 -3.41 7.71
N LEU A 70 26.31 -3.99 6.59
CA LEU A 70 27.16 -4.87 5.78
C LEU A 70 28.38 -4.13 5.21
N GLU A 71 28.19 -2.90 4.71
CA GLU A 71 29.31 -2.07 4.24
C GLU A 71 30.30 -1.76 5.37
N ASN A 72 29.80 -1.50 6.58
CA ASN A 72 30.64 -1.32 7.75
C ASN A 72 31.39 -2.61 8.10
N GLN A 73 30.74 -3.78 8.09
CA GLN A 73 31.41 -5.06 8.31
C GLN A 73 32.53 -5.31 7.28
N ILE A 74 32.28 -5.06 5.99
CA ILE A 74 33.29 -5.19 4.93
C ILE A 74 34.50 -4.28 5.18
N LYS A 75 34.27 -3.03 5.61
CA LYS A 75 35.36 -2.11 5.97
C LYS A 75 36.20 -2.63 7.13
N HIS A 76 35.56 -3.24 8.14
CA HIS A 76 36.26 -3.79 9.30
C HIS A 76 37.02 -5.08 8.98
N ILE A 77 36.48 -5.95 8.12
CA ILE A 77 37.15 -7.20 7.69
C ILE A 77 38.46 -6.91 6.95
N ASN A 78 38.52 -5.81 6.19
CA ASN A 78 39.73 -5.41 5.46
C ASN A 78 40.75 -4.63 6.33
N SER A 79 40.49 -4.45 7.63
CA SER A 79 41.46 -3.82 8.52
C SER A 79 42.64 -4.76 8.79
N LYS A 80 43.86 -4.19 8.91
CA LYS A 80 45.07 -4.96 9.26
C LYS A 80 44.89 -5.75 10.55
N ASP A 81 44.22 -5.18 11.54
CA ASP A 81 44.01 -5.79 12.85
C ASP A 81 43.10 -7.02 12.76
N PHE A 82 42.05 -6.97 11.93
CA PHE A 82 41.18 -8.13 11.69
C PHE A 82 41.91 -9.24 10.94
N ILE A 83 42.70 -8.89 9.92
CA ILE A 83 43.53 -9.85 9.16
C ILE A 83 44.57 -10.49 10.09
N GLU A 84 45.22 -9.70 10.94
CA GLU A 84 46.19 -10.20 11.92
C GLU A 84 45.54 -11.09 12.98
N LYS A 85 44.34 -10.75 13.44
CA LYS A 85 43.56 -11.57 14.36
C LYS A 85 43.26 -12.94 13.75
N ILE A 86 42.70 -12.99 12.54
CA ILE A 86 42.44 -14.24 11.82
C ILE A 86 43.75 -15.00 11.58
N ALA A 87 44.83 -14.33 11.19
CA ALA A 87 46.12 -14.96 10.96
C ALA A 87 46.70 -15.59 12.24
N ARG A 88 46.54 -14.95 13.40
CA ARG A 88 47.00 -15.48 14.70
C ARG A 88 46.10 -16.59 15.23
N GLU A 89 44.77 -16.40 15.17
CA GLU A 89 43.78 -17.31 15.78
C GLU A 89 43.51 -18.55 14.92
N GLU A 90 43.29 -18.38 13.62
CA GLU A 90 42.89 -19.47 12.71
C GLU A 90 44.11 -20.13 12.03
N LEU A 91 45.15 -19.34 11.73
CA LEU A 91 46.32 -19.82 10.98
C LEU A 91 47.58 -19.99 11.85
N GLY A 92 47.56 -19.57 13.12
CA GLY A 92 48.71 -19.66 14.03
C GLY A 92 49.95 -18.88 13.57
N LEU A 93 49.78 -17.90 12.67
CA LEU A 93 50.86 -17.10 12.10
C LEU A 93 51.31 -16.01 13.07
N VAL A 94 52.63 -15.79 13.13
CA VAL A 94 53.26 -14.75 13.96
C VAL A 94 54.21 -13.90 13.11
N ARG A 95 54.44 -12.64 13.49
CA ARG A 95 55.38 -11.78 12.77
C ARG A 95 56.81 -12.23 13.01
N LYS A 96 57.71 -11.86 12.10
CA LYS A 96 59.14 -12.18 12.22
C LYS A 96 59.71 -11.59 13.53
N GLY A 97 60.08 -12.47 14.46
CA GLY A 97 60.61 -12.10 15.77
C GLY A 97 59.63 -12.25 16.94
N GLU A 98 58.37 -12.63 16.70
CA GLU A 98 57.39 -12.96 17.74
C GLU A 98 57.45 -14.47 18.11
N ILE A 99 57.10 -14.82 19.35
CA ILE A 99 57.08 -16.20 19.87
C ILE A 99 55.62 -16.60 20.15
N LEU A 100 55.17 -17.73 19.59
CA LEU A 100 53.82 -18.26 19.79
C LEU A 100 53.71 -18.99 21.14
N TYR A 101 52.71 -18.63 21.95
CA TYR A 101 52.35 -19.34 23.18
C TYR A 101 51.03 -20.06 23.00
N ILE A 102 51.00 -21.37 23.28
CA ILE A 102 49.79 -22.20 23.24
C ILE A 102 49.45 -22.56 24.69
N ILE A 103 48.26 -22.17 25.14
CA ILE A 103 47.75 -22.54 26.46
C ILE A 103 47.18 -23.95 26.31
N VAL A 104 47.78 -24.92 27.02
CA VAL A 104 47.27 -26.28 27.11
C VAL A 104 46.52 -26.39 28.43
N ASP A 105 45.20 -26.49 28.36
CA ASP A 105 44.39 -26.81 29.53
C ASP A 105 44.60 -28.31 29.87
N GLU A 106 44.91 -28.62 31.13
CA GLU A 106 45.13 -29.98 31.66
C GLU A 106 43.87 -30.87 31.64
#